data_AF-A0A7C3N5Q0-F1
#
_entry.id   AF-A0A7C3N5Q0-F1
#
_cell.length_a   1.000
_cell.length_b   1.000
_cell.length_c   1.000
_cell.angle_alpha   90.00
_cell.angle_beta   90.00
_cell.angle_gamma   90.00
#
_symmetry.space_group_name_H-M   'P 1'
#
loop_
_entity.id
_entity.type
_entity.pdbx_description
1 polymer ?
#
loop_
_entity_poly.entity_id
_entity_poly.type
_entity_poly.pdbx_seq_one_letter_code
_entity_poly.pdbx_strand_id
1 'polypeptide(L)' 'MAQTYYIFRSGRLKRRQNTIYLEQESDDGQVQRQPIPVENVRDLYLFG' A
#
# COMPACT_ATOMS: atom_id res chain seq x y z
N MET A 1 8.98 -13.94 -6.90
CA MET A 1 8.85 -14.43 -5.50
C MET A 1 8.15 -13.34 -4.71
N ALA A 2 7.19 -13.72 -3.88
CA ALA A 2 6.47 -12.75 -3.05
C ALA A 2 7.43 -12.04 -2.08
N GLN A 3 7.28 -10.72 -1.94
CA GLN A 3 8.11 -9.81 -1.16
C GLN A 3 7.40 -9.41 0.13
N THR A 4 8.19 -9.08 1.15
CA THR A 4 7.69 -8.51 2.40
C THR A 4 7.68 -7.00 2.28
N TYR A 5 6.54 -6.37 2.53
CA TYR A 5 6.37 -4.92 2.48
C TYR A 5 6.34 -4.33 3.88
N TYR A 6 7.10 -3.25 4.08
CA TYR A 6 7.11 -2.47 5.31
C TYR A 6 6.58 -1.06 4.98
N ILE A 7 5.44 -0.70 5.56
CA ILE A 7 4.77 0.60 5.31
C ILE A 7 4.86 1.43 6.59
N PHE A 8 5.65 2.49 6.55
CA PHE A 8 5.88 3.40 7.68
C PHE A 8 5.07 4.69 7.62
N ARG A 9 4.43 4.96 6.48
CA ARG A 9 3.66 6.20 6.26
C ARG A 9 2.19 5.93 6.52
N SER A 10 1.54 6.82 7.26
CA SER A 10 0.10 6.78 7.50
C SER A 10 -0.65 6.96 6.17
N GLY A 11 -1.79 6.29 6.04
CA GLY A 11 -2.59 6.30 4.82
C GLY A 11 -3.75 5.31 4.91
N ARG A 12 -4.41 5.07 3.78
CA ARG A 12 -5.56 4.17 3.68
C ARG A 12 -5.26 3.00 2.76
N LEU A 13 -5.37 1.79 3.29
CA LEU A 13 -5.31 0.55 2.51
C LEU A 13 -6.69 0.20 1.98
N LYS A 14 -6.78 -0.03 0.67
CA LYS A 14 -8.02 -0.44 0.02
C LYS A 14 -7.76 -1.56 -1.00
N ARG A 15 -8.44 -2.68 -0.84
CA ARG A 15 -8.38 -3.77 -1.82
C ARG A 15 -9.36 -3.51 -2.96
N ARG A 16 -8.89 -3.69 -4.20
CA ARG A 16 -9.70 -3.73 -5.43
C ARG A 16 -9.26 -4.96 -6.21
N GLN A 17 -10.14 -5.97 -6.28
CA GLN A 17 -9.85 -7.26 -6.91
C GLN A 17 -8.56 -7.90 -6.34
N ASN A 18 -7.57 -8.19 -7.19
CA ASN A 18 -6.31 -8.84 -6.84
C ASN A 18 -5.18 -7.83 -6.57
N THR A 19 -5.52 -6.57 -6.34
CA THR A 19 -4.57 -5.50 -6.07
C THR A 19 -4.96 -4.75 -4.80
N ILE A 20 -3.97 -4.49 -3.96
CA ILE A 20 -4.08 -3.64 -2.79
C ILE A 20 -3.64 -2.24 -3.23
N TYR A 21 -4.44 -1.22 -2.95
CA TYR A 21 -4.08 0.17 -3.18
C TYR A 21 -3.75 0.82 -1.84
N LEU A 22 -2.60 1.45 -1.78
CA LEU A 22 -2.19 2.31 -0.69
C LEU A 22 -2.46 3.75 -1.10
N GLU A 23 -3.50 4.36 -0.52
CA GLU A 23 -3.85 5.76 -0.71
C GLU A 23 -3.13 6.59 0.36
N GLN A 24 -2.19 7.43 -0.05
CA GLN A 24 -1.46 8.33 0.84
C GLN A 24 -1.78 9.77 0.46
N GLU A 25 -2.14 10.60 1.43
CA GLU A 25 -2.21 12.04 1.24
C GLU A 25 -0.78 12.60 1.31
N SER A 26 -0.35 13.26 0.23
CA SER A 26 0.90 14.03 0.22
C SER A 26 0.66 15.40 0.84
N ASP A 27 1.71 16.05 1.34
CA ASP A 27 1.60 17.39 1.95
C ASP A 27 0.99 18.45 1.01
N ASP A 28 1.11 18.26 -0.31
CA ASP A 28 0.48 19.09 -1.36
C ASP A 28 -1.02 18.77 -1.61
N GLY A 29 -1.65 17.95 -0.75
CA GLY A 29 -3.06 17.54 -0.87
C GLY A 29 -3.33 16.53 -1.99
N GLN A 30 -2.30 16.01 -2.65
CA GLN A 30 -2.44 14.99 -3.69
C GLN A 30 -2.52 13.58 -3.09
N VAL A 31 -3.58 12.85 -3.44
CA VAL A 31 -3.75 11.44 -3.06
C VAL A 31 -2.93 10.56 -3.99
N GLN A 32 -1.75 10.13 -3.53
CA GLN A 32 -0.97 9.13 -4.23
C GLN A 32 -1.56 7.74 -4.00
N ARG A 33 -1.80 7.02 -5.09
CA ARG A 33 -2.34 5.66 -5.05
C ARG A 33 -1.29 4.68 -5.56
N GLN A 34 -0.71 3.92 -4.66
CA GLN A 34 0.28 2.92 -5.03
C GLN A 34 -0.38 1.53 -5.14
N PRO A 35 -0.41 0.91 -6.33
CA PRO A 35 -0.94 -0.43 -6.52
C PRO A 35 0.10 -1.49 -6.10
N ILE A 36 -0.33 -2.47 -5.31
CA ILE A 36 0.46 -3.60 -4.84
C ILE A 36 -0.30 -4.88 -5.23
N PRO A 37 0.12 -5.59 -6.30
CA PRO A 37 -0.47 -6.87 -6.68
C PRO A 37 -0.29 -7.90 -5.56
N VAL A 38 -1.36 -8.62 -5.19
CA VAL A 38 -1.31 -9.57 -4.05
C VAL A 38 -0.38 -10.75 -4.30
N GLU A 39 -0.14 -11.12 -5.56
CA GLU A 39 0.83 -12.16 -5.93
C GLU A 39 2.27 -11.84 -5.49
N ASN A 40 2.58 -10.53 -5.36
CA ASN A 40 3.87 -10.04 -4.93
C ASN A 40 3.94 -9.86 -3.42
N VAL A 41 2.84 -10.03 -2.67
CA VAL A 41 2.80 -9.81 -1.22
C VAL A 41 2.97 -11.12 -0.49
N ARG A 42 4.06 -11.25 0.27
CA ARG A 42 4.27 -12.35 1.23
C ARG A 42 3.73 -11.94 2.60
N ASP A 43 4.27 -10.84 3.12
CA ASP A 43 3.94 -10.28 4.42
C ASP A 43 3.79 -8.76 4.28
N LEU A 44 2.91 -8.16 5.09
CA LEU A 44 2.66 -6.72 5.12
C LEU A 44 2.76 -6.23 6.56
N TYR A 45 3.77 -5.43 6.86
CA TYR A 45 3.98 -4.81 8.16
C TYR A 45 3.66 -3.32 8.10
N LEU A 46 2.76 -2.87 8.98
CA LEU A 46 2.24 -1.50 9.02
C LEU A 46 2.68 -0.81 10.31
N PHE A 47 3.38 0.31 10.19
CA PHE A 47 3.94 1.09 11.31
C PHE A 47 3.51 2.56 11.29
N GLY A 48 2.68 2.95 10.31
CA GLY A 48 2.18 4.31 10.13
C GLY A 48 1.06 4.68 11.09
#